data_AF-A0A7S0LNE9-F1
#
_entry.id   AF-A0A7S0LNE9-F1
#
_cell.length_a   1.000
_cell.length_b   1.000
_cell.length_c   1.000
_cell.angle_alpha   90.00
_cell.angle_beta   90.00
_cell.angle_gamma   90.00
#
_symmetry.space_group_name_H-M   'P 1'
#
loop_
_entity.id
_entity.type
_entity.pdbx_description
1 polymer ?
#
loop_
_entity_poly.entity_id
_entity_poly.type
_entity_poly.pdbx_seq_one_letter_code
_entity_poly.pdbx_strand_id
1 'polypeptide(L)'
;SRRCMRLCCGFESFLRINTNREMSSNSPAGGTRQRRHNIGKKTPTPMPSKCPVTHFRARLEHPKYPPRWPVKDEEVSWEVGCAGYQPVEFVSSVVIANDRSVNPQGWADSAEPDCAVIEARTSYEYIKQGRGYQFTEAGRPRNPVGRTGIQNRGALGKWGANHAADPIVTRRNPHKPGKPLEVVVIRRRDTGEWAIPGGMVDPGELVSETLRREFTEEAGNVSEAERPRFERLAAELFRADNGREVYRGYVDDPRNTDNAWMETVAMHFHCDAELASLLELHAGDDAADVQWLEVGEHVAQYRNLYANHKEFVDKVVLTHGTARPSAATSNTSS
;
A
#
# COMPACT_ATOMS: atom_id res chain seq x y z
N SER A 1 -12.93 -28.44 -8.39
CA SER A 1 -12.63 -29.70 -9.12
C SER A 1 -11.40 -29.46 -9.99
N ARG A 2 -10.34 -30.29 -9.82
CA ARG A 2 -9.03 -30.33 -10.51
C ARG A 2 -8.06 -29.18 -10.18
N ARG A 3 -7.16 -29.33 -9.18
CA ARG A 3 -5.77 -29.88 -9.26
C ARG A 3 -4.89 -29.21 -10.32
N CYS A 4 -3.89 -28.45 -9.85
CA CYS A 4 -2.57 -28.46 -10.45
C CYS A 4 -1.50 -28.40 -9.35
N MET A 5 -0.94 -29.58 -9.02
CA MET A 5 0.35 -29.72 -8.34
C MET A 5 1.44 -29.55 -9.40
N ARG A 6 2.51 -28.81 -9.11
CA ARG A 6 3.87 -29.10 -9.60
C ARG A 6 4.90 -28.62 -8.59
N LEU A 7 5.69 -29.57 -8.10
CA LEU A 7 7.00 -29.34 -7.48
C LEU A 7 8.01 -28.95 -8.57
N CYS A 8 8.96 -28.07 -8.24
CA CYS A 8 10.38 -28.26 -8.57
C CYS A 8 11.29 -27.37 -7.71
N CYS A 9 12.40 -27.96 -7.28
CA CYS A 9 13.45 -27.40 -6.44
C CYS A 9 14.35 -26.37 -7.16
N GLY A 10 14.88 -25.44 -6.36
CA GLY A 10 16.28 -25.00 -6.34
C GLY A 10 16.82 -24.18 -7.52
N PHE A 11 17.29 -22.97 -7.25
CA PHE A 11 18.64 -22.51 -7.65
C PHE A 11 18.98 -21.18 -6.93
N GLU A 12 20.11 -21.16 -6.24
CA GLU A 12 20.79 -19.94 -5.77
C GLU A 12 21.31 -19.14 -6.97
N SER A 13 21.40 -17.80 -6.84
CA SER A 13 22.63 -17.03 -7.14
C SER A 13 22.45 -15.51 -6.99
N PHE A 14 23.23 -14.95 -6.07
CA PHE A 14 24.10 -13.77 -6.18
C PHE A 14 23.68 -12.52 -6.99
N LEU A 15 23.71 -11.37 -6.31
CA LEU A 15 24.43 -10.19 -6.80
C LEU A 15 25.06 -9.39 -5.64
N ARG A 16 26.39 -9.49 -5.52
CA ARG A 16 27.26 -8.58 -4.78
C ARG A 16 27.67 -7.45 -5.72
N ILE A 17 27.69 -6.21 -5.24
CA ILE A 17 28.51 -5.14 -5.84
C ILE A 17 29.41 -4.57 -4.73
N ASN A 18 30.71 -4.79 -4.91
CA ASN A 18 31.80 -4.20 -4.16
C ASN A 18 32.05 -2.76 -4.63
N THR A 19 32.32 -1.85 -3.69
CA THR A 19 33.29 -0.78 -3.93
C THR A 19 34.14 -0.59 -2.67
N ASN A 20 35.36 -1.14 -2.70
CA ASN A 20 36.46 -0.75 -1.82
C ASN A 20 37.05 0.58 -2.31
N ARG A 21 37.39 1.49 -1.40
CA ARG A 21 38.58 2.33 -1.57
C ARG A 21 39.23 2.61 -0.22
N GLU A 22 40.53 2.35 -0.19
CA GLU A 22 41.39 2.19 0.96
C GLU A 22 41.78 3.50 1.66
N MET A 23 42.23 3.31 2.90
CA MET A 23 42.87 4.26 3.80
C MET A 23 44.25 4.70 3.31
N SER A 24 44.68 5.91 3.69
CA SER A 24 46.09 6.17 3.99
C SER A 24 46.23 7.28 5.04
N SER A 25 47.24 7.10 5.88
CA SER A 25 47.50 7.70 7.18
C SER A 25 48.50 8.88 7.17
N ASN A 26 48.63 9.50 8.36
CA ASN A 26 49.75 10.26 8.95
C ASN A 26 49.80 11.80 8.88
N SER A 27 49.82 12.38 10.10
CA SER A 27 50.17 13.75 10.56
C SER A 27 51.68 14.07 10.45
N PRO A 28 52.29 15.17 10.99
CA PRO A 28 51.75 16.31 11.78
C PRO A 28 52.36 17.74 11.51
N ALA A 29 51.87 18.70 12.31
CA ALA A 29 52.55 19.89 12.89
C ALA A 29 52.53 21.26 12.16
N GLY A 30 52.15 22.30 12.92
CA GLY A 30 52.38 23.72 12.61
C GLY A 30 51.41 24.66 13.35
N GLY A 31 51.93 25.53 14.24
CA GLY A 31 51.19 26.49 15.07
C GLY A 31 50.30 27.46 14.28
N THR A 32 49.37 28.20 14.88
CA THR A 32 49.68 29.36 15.73
C THR A 32 48.39 29.83 16.44
N ARG A 33 48.51 30.21 17.71
CA ARG A 33 47.46 30.83 18.53
C ARG A 33 46.99 32.16 17.93
N GLN A 34 45.70 32.34 17.71
CA GLN A 34 45.05 33.66 17.75
C GLN A 34 43.71 33.59 18.50
N ARG A 35 43.61 34.43 19.53
CA ARG A 35 42.44 34.63 20.39
C ARG A 35 41.25 35.11 19.54
N ARG A 36 40.10 34.45 19.65
CA ARG A 36 38.81 35.01 19.22
C ARG A 36 37.80 34.92 20.35
N HIS A 37 37.07 36.01 20.49
CA HIS A 37 36.14 36.32 21.56
C HIS A 37 35.01 35.30 21.67
N ASN A 38 34.68 34.98 22.93
CA ASN A 38 33.63 34.08 23.31
C ASN A 38 32.28 34.80 23.15
N ILE A 39 31.64 34.65 21.99
CA ILE A 39 30.24 35.01 21.77
C ILE A 39 29.46 33.72 21.90
N GLY A 40 28.69 33.59 22.98
CA GLY A 40 27.85 32.43 23.24
C GLY A 40 26.90 32.18 22.08
N LYS A 41 27.20 31.15 21.27
CA LYS A 41 26.26 30.59 20.32
C LYS A 41 25.22 29.84 21.14
N LYS A 42 24.05 30.46 21.34
CA LYS A 42 22.83 29.70 21.66
C LYS A 42 22.62 28.72 20.52
N THR A 43 22.86 27.43 20.78
CA THR A 43 22.44 26.36 19.89
C THR A 43 20.93 26.50 19.71
N PRO A 44 20.40 26.57 18.48
CA PRO A 44 18.97 26.51 18.29
C PRO A 44 18.51 25.16 18.82
N THR A 45 17.62 25.19 19.81
CA THR A 45 16.86 24.02 20.23
C THR A 45 16.27 23.37 18.98
N PRO A 46 16.41 22.05 18.78
CA PRO A 46 15.75 21.37 17.67
C PRO A 46 14.27 21.69 17.79
N MET A 47 13.68 22.26 16.74
CA MET A 47 12.22 22.30 16.66
C MET A 47 11.73 20.85 16.77
N PRO A 48 10.68 20.57 17.56
CA PRO A 48 10.11 19.23 17.58
C PRO A 48 9.84 18.84 16.13
N SER A 49 10.35 17.66 15.76
CA SER A 49 10.09 17.04 14.48
C SER A 49 8.60 17.12 14.18
N LYS A 50 8.25 17.35 12.90
CA LYS A 50 6.88 17.26 12.38
C LYS A 50 6.09 16.20 13.17
N CYS A 51 4.88 16.56 13.64
CA CYS A 51 3.99 15.62 14.32
C CYS A 51 4.07 14.26 13.60
N PRO A 52 4.37 13.16 14.31
CA PRO A 52 4.38 11.84 13.70
C PRO A 52 3.08 11.66 12.93
N VAL A 53 3.12 11.02 11.75
CA VAL A 53 1.90 10.68 11.01
C VAL A 53 1.03 9.88 11.97
N THR A 54 -0.06 10.46 12.46
CA THR A 54 -1.02 9.77 13.33
C THR A 54 -2.10 9.18 12.45
N HIS A 55 -2.24 7.86 12.46
CA HIS A 55 -3.37 7.20 11.83
C HIS A 55 -4.68 7.56 12.55
N PHE A 56 -5.71 7.90 11.78
CA PHE A 56 -7.02 8.26 12.29
C PHE A 56 -8.03 7.14 12.05
N ARG A 57 -8.10 6.60 10.83
CA ARG A 57 -9.07 5.56 10.45
C ARG A 57 -8.86 4.26 11.22
N ALA A 58 -7.61 3.89 11.49
CA ALA A 58 -7.24 2.76 12.32
C ALA A 58 -7.72 2.85 13.78
N ARG A 59 -8.21 4.01 14.23
CA ARG A 59 -8.75 4.23 15.57
C ARG A 59 -10.27 4.49 15.58
N LEU A 60 -10.91 4.49 14.41
CA LEU A 60 -12.37 4.63 14.30
C LEU A 60 -13.09 3.32 14.62
N GLU A 61 -14.39 3.45 14.91
CA GLU A 61 -15.28 2.30 15.03
C GLU A 61 -15.32 1.51 13.72
N HIS A 62 -15.39 0.19 13.84
CA HIS A 62 -15.51 -0.71 12.70
C HIS A 62 -16.69 -1.67 12.96
N PRO A 63 -17.66 -1.81 12.03
CA PRO A 63 -18.92 -2.53 12.27
C PRO A 63 -18.77 -4.00 12.71
N LYS A 64 -17.65 -4.64 12.34
CA LYS A 64 -17.36 -6.04 12.65
C LYS A 64 -16.40 -6.23 13.83
N TYR A 65 -15.95 -5.15 14.48
CA TYR A 65 -14.97 -5.20 15.56
C TYR A 65 -15.63 -4.76 16.87
N PRO A 66 -15.15 -5.21 18.04
CA PRO A 66 -15.53 -4.62 19.30
C PRO A 66 -15.07 -3.14 19.37
N PRO A 67 -15.66 -2.32 20.26
CA PRO A 67 -15.17 -0.96 20.50
C PRO A 67 -13.68 -0.95 20.86
N ARG A 68 -12.93 -0.04 20.25
CA ARG A 68 -11.50 0.14 20.51
C ARG A 68 -11.27 0.78 21.87
N TRP A 69 -10.16 0.45 22.51
CA TRP A 69 -9.68 1.25 23.64
C TRP A 69 -9.36 2.67 23.15
N PRO A 70 -9.84 3.73 23.84
CA PRO A 70 -9.61 5.10 23.38
C PRO A 70 -8.13 5.46 23.45
N VAL A 71 -7.58 5.99 22.35
CA VAL A 71 -6.19 6.45 22.25
C VAL A 71 -6.22 7.90 21.78
N LYS A 72 -5.73 8.83 22.61
CA LYS A 72 -5.59 10.24 22.23
C LYS A 72 -4.48 10.42 21.19
N ASP A 73 -4.55 11.46 20.39
CA ASP A 73 -3.58 11.72 19.32
C ASP A 73 -2.15 11.82 19.84
N GLU A 74 -1.96 12.38 21.04
CA GLU A 74 -0.65 12.52 21.68
C GLU A 74 -0.09 11.20 22.20
N GLU A 75 -0.94 10.18 22.38
CA GLU A 75 -0.61 8.86 22.93
C GLU A 75 -0.50 7.78 21.85
N VAL A 76 -0.66 8.14 20.57
CA VAL A 76 -0.58 7.19 19.44
C VAL A 76 0.83 6.58 19.34
N SER A 77 1.87 7.40 19.40
CA SER A 77 3.25 6.93 19.23
C SER A 77 3.65 5.97 20.36
N TRP A 78 4.24 4.82 19.99
CA TRP A 78 4.81 3.86 20.94
C TRP A 78 5.92 4.45 21.82
N GLU A 79 6.57 5.53 21.37
CA GLU A 79 7.62 6.23 22.10
C GLU A 79 7.07 7.08 23.25
N VAL A 80 5.78 7.43 23.18
CA VAL A 80 5.08 8.14 24.25
C VAL A 80 4.54 7.11 25.24
N GLY A 81 4.79 7.34 26.52
CA GLY A 81 4.21 6.55 27.59
C GLY A 81 2.69 6.74 27.63
N CYS A 82 1.94 5.64 27.59
CA CYS A 82 0.49 5.62 27.76
C CYS A 82 0.17 4.68 28.93
N ALA A 83 0.17 5.25 30.13
CA ALA A 83 -0.01 4.47 31.35
C ALA A 83 -1.41 3.86 31.41
N GLY A 84 -1.49 2.55 31.67
CA GLY A 84 -2.76 1.84 31.74
C GLY A 84 -3.41 1.54 30.37
N TYR A 85 -2.67 1.66 29.27
CA TYR A 85 -3.14 1.23 27.96
C TYR A 85 -3.53 -0.26 27.97
N GLN A 86 -4.82 -0.55 27.80
CA GLN A 86 -5.37 -1.91 27.80
C GLN A 86 -6.15 -2.14 26.49
N PRO A 87 -5.45 -2.39 25.37
CA PRO A 87 -6.11 -2.60 24.08
C PRO A 87 -7.00 -3.84 24.13
N VAL A 88 -8.15 -3.74 23.47
CA VAL A 88 -9.11 -4.84 23.40
C VAL A 88 -8.51 -5.99 22.58
N GLU A 89 -8.57 -7.20 23.09
CA GLU A 89 -8.14 -8.39 22.35
C GLU A 89 -9.19 -8.80 21.33
N PHE A 90 -8.82 -8.88 20.06
CA PHE A 90 -9.76 -9.32 19.04
C PHE A 90 -9.09 -10.05 17.87
N VAL A 91 -9.66 -11.22 17.54
CA VAL A 91 -9.43 -11.94 16.29
C VAL A 91 -10.80 -12.38 15.78
N SER A 92 -11.11 -12.08 14.53
CA SER A 92 -12.39 -12.45 13.94
C SER A 92 -12.52 -13.97 13.81
N SER A 93 -13.75 -14.49 13.88
CA SER A 93 -14.03 -15.92 13.73
C SER A 93 -13.55 -16.48 12.39
N VAL A 94 -13.59 -15.68 11.32
CA VAL A 94 -13.11 -16.08 9.98
C VAL A 94 -11.59 -16.28 9.98
N VAL A 95 -10.84 -15.40 10.65
CA VAL A 95 -9.38 -15.55 10.80
C VAL A 95 -9.06 -16.79 11.64
N ILE A 96 -9.79 -17.01 12.74
CA ILE A 96 -9.60 -18.21 13.58
C ILE A 96 -9.87 -19.50 12.79
N ALA A 97 -10.95 -19.54 12.00
CA ALA A 97 -11.30 -20.70 11.20
C ALA A 97 -10.29 -21.00 10.06
N ASN A 98 -9.53 -19.99 9.63
CA ASN A 98 -8.52 -20.10 8.57
C ASN A 98 -7.09 -20.00 9.11
N ASP A 99 -6.90 -20.08 10.42
CA ASP A 99 -5.60 -20.13 11.08
C ASP A 99 -4.90 -21.43 10.72
N ARG A 100 -3.63 -21.37 10.30
CA ARG A 100 -2.88 -22.55 9.85
C ARG A 100 -2.67 -23.64 10.91
N SER A 101 -2.77 -23.29 12.19
CA SER A 101 -2.75 -24.28 13.28
C SER A 101 -4.08 -25.03 13.42
N VAL A 102 -5.18 -24.45 12.93
CA VAL A 102 -6.54 -25.01 12.97
C VAL A 102 -6.90 -25.67 11.64
N ASN A 103 -6.64 -24.99 10.53
CA ASN A 103 -6.86 -25.45 9.17
C ASN A 103 -5.52 -25.37 8.41
N PRO A 104 -4.85 -26.50 8.12
CA PRO A 104 -3.57 -26.48 7.39
C PRO A 104 -3.64 -25.88 5.99
N GLN A 105 -4.84 -25.80 5.37
CA GLN A 105 -5.08 -25.13 4.09
C GLN A 105 -5.52 -23.67 4.26
N GLY A 106 -5.56 -23.18 5.50
CA GLY A 106 -5.92 -21.84 5.87
C GLY A 106 -4.93 -20.79 5.38
N TRP A 107 -5.45 -19.61 5.11
CA TRP A 107 -4.68 -18.45 4.65
C TRP A 107 -4.13 -17.60 5.79
N ALA A 108 -4.66 -17.71 7.01
CA ALA A 108 -4.19 -16.90 8.15
C ALA A 108 -2.95 -17.53 8.81
N ASP A 109 -2.08 -16.69 9.36
CA ASP A 109 -0.94 -17.17 10.14
C ASP A 109 -1.40 -17.94 11.39
N SER A 110 -0.50 -18.66 12.05
CA SER A 110 -0.81 -19.32 13.31
C SER A 110 -1.13 -18.30 14.42
N ALA A 111 -1.92 -18.72 15.41
CA ALA A 111 -2.25 -17.89 16.57
C ALA A 111 -1.02 -17.48 17.37
N GLU A 112 -0.03 -18.36 17.47
CA GLU A 112 1.28 -18.02 18.02
C GLU A 112 2.14 -17.33 16.95
N PRO A 113 2.65 -16.12 17.21
CA PRO A 113 3.46 -15.38 16.25
C PRO A 113 4.83 -16.02 16.06
N ASP A 114 5.23 -16.18 14.80
CA ASP A 114 6.59 -16.58 14.42
C ASP A 114 7.33 -15.34 13.89
N CYS A 115 8.25 -14.81 14.69
CA CYS A 115 9.01 -13.61 14.33
C CYS A 115 9.79 -13.77 13.03
N ALA A 116 10.36 -14.95 12.74
CA ALA A 116 11.13 -15.17 11.53
C ALA A 116 10.24 -15.12 10.28
N VAL A 117 9.03 -15.69 10.36
CA VAL A 117 8.03 -15.60 9.27
C VAL A 117 7.56 -14.15 9.07
N ILE A 118 7.34 -13.41 10.16
CA ILE A 118 6.92 -12.00 10.11
C ILE A 118 8.01 -11.13 9.49
N GLU A 119 9.26 -11.31 9.90
CA GLU A 119 10.40 -10.57 9.35
C GLU A 119 10.63 -10.88 7.88
N ALA A 120 10.54 -12.16 7.47
CA ALA A 120 10.68 -12.57 6.07
C ALA A 120 9.59 -11.97 5.16
N ARG A 121 8.39 -11.70 5.68
CA ARG A 121 7.32 -10.99 4.95
C ARG A 121 7.64 -9.53 4.69
N THR A 122 8.55 -8.95 5.48
CA THR A 122 8.94 -7.53 5.46
C THR A 122 7.77 -6.57 5.74
N SER A 123 8.10 -5.29 5.93
CA SER A 123 7.14 -4.19 5.97
C SER A 123 7.77 -3.02 5.23
N TYR A 124 7.07 -2.52 4.22
CA TYR A 124 7.46 -1.35 3.46
C TYR A 124 7.61 -0.13 4.37
N GLU A 125 6.72 0.03 5.36
CA GLU A 125 6.77 1.17 6.27
C GLU A 125 7.98 1.08 7.22
N TYR A 126 8.27 -0.09 7.78
CA TYR A 126 9.47 -0.30 8.58
C TYR A 126 10.76 -0.04 7.78
N ILE A 127 10.85 -0.60 6.56
CA ILE A 127 11.97 -0.37 5.65
C ILE A 127 12.16 1.12 5.35
N LYS A 128 11.06 1.83 5.04
CA LYS A 128 11.07 3.28 4.78
C LYS A 128 11.52 4.10 5.98
N GLN A 129 11.25 3.63 7.20
CA GLN A 129 11.73 4.22 8.45
C GLN A 129 13.19 3.84 8.78
N GLY A 130 13.84 3.01 7.95
CA GLY A 130 15.22 2.59 8.13
C GLY A 130 15.44 1.64 9.32
N ARG A 131 14.40 0.90 9.74
CA ARG A 131 14.47 0.00 10.90
C ARG A 131 13.74 -1.33 10.64
N GLY A 132 14.09 -2.37 11.38
CA GLY A 132 13.39 -3.65 11.36
C GLY A 132 12.09 -3.63 12.17
N TYR A 133 11.33 -4.73 12.08
CA TYR A 133 10.14 -4.93 12.92
C TYR A 133 10.49 -4.76 14.40
N GLN A 134 9.55 -4.18 15.16
CA GLN A 134 9.61 -4.16 16.60
C GLN A 134 8.57 -5.13 17.16
N PHE A 135 8.99 -5.94 18.12
CA PHE A 135 8.14 -6.96 18.74
C PHE A 135 7.90 -6.63 20.22
N THR A 136 6.74 -7.05 20.71
CA THR A 136 6.46 -7.18 22.15
C THR A 136 7.25 -8.36 22.75
N GLU A 137 7.29 -8.47 24.07
CA GLU A 137 7.88 -9.64 24.76
C GLU A 137 7.23 -10.96 24.34
N ALA A 138 5.93 -10.94 24.02
CA ALA A 138 5.18 -12.09 23.51
C ALA A 138 5.38 -12.34 22.00
N GLY A 139 6.37 -11.71 21.36
CA GLY A 139 6.67 -11.92 19.93
C GLY A 139 5.67 -11.30 18.95
N ARG A 140 4.63 -10.58 19.42
CA ARG A 140 3.69 -9.87 18.54
C ARG A 140 4.34 -8.63 17.93
N PRO A 141 4.22 -8.37 16.62
CA PRO A 141 4.78 -7.16 16.00
C PRO A 141 4.01 -5.92 16.46
N ARG A 142 4.66 -4.77 16.46
CA ARG A 142 4.03 -3.46 16.74
C ARG A 142 3.70 -2.74 15.45
N ASN A 143 2.52 -2.15 15.37
CA ASN A 143 2.12 -1.31 14.24
C ASN A 143 3.11 -0.13 14.09
N PRO A 144 3.72 0.08 12.92
CA PRO A 144 4.82 1.04 12.76
C PRO A 144 4.36 2.49 12.94
N VAL A 145 3.04 2.74 12.89
CA VAL A 145 2.45 4.08 13.04
C VAL A 145 2.00 4.37 14.47
N GLY A 146 1.61 3.37 15.26
CA GLY A 146 1.24 3.57 16.66
C GLY A 146 0.12 2.68 17.18
N ARG A 147 -0.39 3.06 18.36
CA ARG A 147 -1.51 2.42 19.07
C ARG A 147 -2.84 2.66 18.36
N THR A 148 -3.62 1.60 18.25
CA THR A 148 -4.94 1.56 17.59
C THR A 148 -6.10 1.29 18.56
N GLY A 149 -5.80 0.91 19.80
CA GLY A 149 -6.80 0.52 20.80
C GLY A 149 -7.28 -0.93 20.73
N ILE A 150 -6.79 -1.73 19.77
CA ILE A 150 -7.07 -3.16 19.63
C ILE A 150 -5.75 -3.91 19.42
N GLN A 151 -5.60 -5.05 20.08
CA GLN A 151 -4.48 -5.97 19.89
C GLN A 151 -4.94 -7.29 19.25
N ASN A 152 -3.97 -8.14 18.89
CA ASN A 152 -4.12 -9.28 17.97
C ASN A 152 -4.41 -8.83 16.53
N ARG A 153 -4.95 -9.72 15.69
CA ARG A 153 -5.00 -9.52 14.24
C ARG A 153 -6.30 -8.91 13.71
N GLY A 154 -7.34 -8.83 14.54
CA GLY A 154 -8.67 -8.43 14.09
C GLY A 154 -9.17 -9.35 12.96
N ALA A 155 -9.53 -8.76 11.81
CA ALA A 155 -9.93 -9.48 10.60
C ALA A 155 -8.78 -9.68 9.58
N LEU A 156 -7.56 -9.28 9.90
CA LEU A 156 -6.39 -9.51 9.04
C LEU A 156 -5.79 -10.89 9.30
N GLY A 157 -5.31 -11.54 8.25
CA GLY A 157 -4.80 -12.92 8.36
C GLY A 157 -3.39 -13.00 8.91
N LYS A 158 -2.58 -12.00 8.60
CA LYS A 158 -1.14 -12.00 8.88
C LYS A 158 -0.83 -11.21 10.13
N TRP A 159 0.12 -11.69 10.91
CA TRP A 159 0.81 -10.85 11.88
C TRP A 159 1.67 -9.83 11.15
N GLY A 160 1.68 -8.57 11.60
CA GLY A 160 2.43 -7.49 10.96
C GLY A 160 1.77 -6.97 9.69
N ALA A 161 2.57 -6.72 8.65
CA ALA A 161 2.07 -6.20 7.38
C ALA A 161 1.24 -7.23 6.61
N ASN A 162 0.07 -6.79 6.13
CA ASN A 162 -0.81 -7.48 5.20
C ASN A 162 -0.74 -6.72 3.88
N HIS A 163 -0.05 -7.30 2.90
CA HIS A 163 0.27 -6.63 1.64
C HIS A 163 -0.91 -6.69 0.65
N ALA A 164 -1.24 -5.54 0.08
CA ALA A 164 -2.19 -5.38 -1.01
C ALA A 164 -1.53 -4.72 -2.23
N ALA A 165 -2.23 -4.71 -3.35
CA ALA A 165 -1.83 -3.96 -4.54
C ALA A 165 -3.04 -3.24 -5.15
N ASP A 166 -2.87 -1.94 -5.42
CA ASP A 166 -3.95 -1.06 -5.86
C ASP A 166 -3.67 -0.48 -7.27
N PRO A 167 -4.35 -0.97 -8.33
CA PRO A 167 -4.19 -0.46 -9.68
C PRO A 167 -5.03 0.81 -9.89
N ILE A 168 -4.38 1.96 -9.92
CA ILE A 168 -5.00 3.25 -10.25
C ILE A 168 -5.06 3.38 -11.77
N VAL A 169 -6.17 2.92 -12.35
CA VAL A 169 -6.38 2.97 -13.80
C VAL A 169 -7.10 4.27 -14.15
N THR A 170 -6.52 5.06 -15.05
CA THR A 170 -7.05 6.38 -15.44
C THR A 170 -7.23 6.50 -16.94
N ARG A 171 -8.18 7.34 -17.37
CA ARG A 171 -8.33 7.72 -18.79
C ARG A 171 -8.69 9.18 -18.95
N ARG A 172 -8.40 9.73 -20.13
CA ARG A 172 -9.12 10.90 -20.65
C ARG A 172 -10.21 10.39 -21.57
N ASN A 173 -11.47 10.68 -21.24
CA ASN A 173 -12.59 10.17 -22.01
C ASN A 173 -12.56 10.71 -23.45
N PRO A 174 -12.32 9.86 -24.47
CA PRO A 174 -12.15 10.32 -25.85
C PRO A 174 -13.45 10.88 -26.44
N HIS A 175 -14.61 10.49 -25.89
CA HIS A 175 -15.92 11.00 -26.29
C HIS A 175 -16.31 12.30 -25.56
N LYS A 176 -15.52 12.75 -24.58
CA LYS A 176 -15.77 13.98 -23.82
C LYS A 176 -14.50 14.85 -23.76
N PRO A 177 -14.03 15.39 -24.89
CA PRO A 177 -12.80 16.19 -24.92
C PRO A 177 -12.91 17.42 -24.00
N GLY A 178 -11.81 17.76 -23.33
CA GLY A 178 -11.74 18.88 -22.39
C GLY A 178 -12.34 18.63 -21.01
N LYS A 179 -12.89 17.43 -20.75
CA LYS A 179 -13.34 17.04 -19.40
C LYS A 179 -12.17 16.57 -18.52
N PRO A 180 -12.35 16.55 -17.17
CA PRO A 180 -11.34 16.05 -16.24
C PRO A 180 -10.97 14.59 -16.49
N LEU A 181 -9.88 14.16 -15.85
CA LEU A 181 -9.45 12.76 -15.83
C LEU A 181 -10.55 11.89 -15.20
N GLU A 182 -10.73 10.68 -15.70
CA GLU A 182 -11.58 9.67 -15.06
C GLU A 182 -10.68 8.56 -14.47
N VAL A 183 -11.10 7.97 -13.36
CA VAL A 183 -10.43 6.87 -12.67
C VAL A 183 -11.38 5.69 -12.53
N VAL A 184 -10.89 4.45 -12.69
CA VAL A 184 -11.70 3.26 -12.42
C VAL A 184 -11.88 3.11 -10.93
N VAL A 185 -13.14 2.96 -10.51
CA VAL A 185 -13.51 2.64 -9.13
C VAL A 185 -14.57 1.56 -9.10
N ILE A 186 -14.56 0.77 -8.03
CA ILE A 186 -15.60 -0.19 -7.69
C ILE A 186 -16.36 0.27 -6.45
N ARG A 187 -17.62 -0.12 -6.34
CA ARG A 187 -18.38 0.00 -5.11
C ARG A 187 -18.33 -1.33 -4.37
N ARG A 188 -17.68 -1.37 -3.22
CA ARG A 188 -17.54 -2.60 -2.43
C ARG A 188 -18.90 -3.11 -1.97
N ARG A 189 -19.14 -4.43 -2.01
CA ARG A 189 -20.41 -5.01 -1.51
C ARG A 189 -20.55 -4.96 0.01
N ASP A 190 -19.44 -5.04 0.73
CA ASP A 190 -19.45 -5.17 2.19
C ASP A 190 -19.68 -3.85 2.92
N THR A 191 -19.15 -2.73 2.40
CA THR A 191 -19.32 -1.39 3.00
C THR A 191 -20.18 -0.44 2.18
N GLY A 192 -20.35 -0.71 0.87
CA GLY A 192 -21.01 0.22 -0.05
C GLY A 192 -20.16 1.43 -0.45
N GLU A 193 -18.91 1.50 0.01
CA GLU A 193 -17.98 2.60 -0.30
C GLU A 193 -17.31 2.40 -1.66
N TRP A 194 -16.95 3.52 -2.29
CA TRP A 194 -16.21 3.52 -3.56
C TRP A 194 -14.70 3.38 -3.30
N ALA A 195 -14.01 2.53 -4.05
CA ALA A 195 -12.60 2.22 -3.87
C ALA A 195 -11.90 1.99 -5.23
N ILE A 196 -10.58 2.11 -5.25
CA ILE A 196 -9.74 1.57 -6.34
C ILE A 196 -9.90 0.04 -6.34
N PRO A 197 -9.96 -0.61 -7.51
CA PRO A 197 -10.16 -2.06 -7.60
C PRO A 197 -8.87 -2.84 -7.28
N GLY A 198 -8.51 -2.90 -6.01
CA GLY A 198 -7.31 -3.55 -5.51
C GLY A 198 -7.62 -4.58 -4.43
N GLY A 199 -6.64 -5.44 -4.16
CA GLY A 199 -6.82 -6.55 -3.24
C GLY A 199 -5.50 -7.12 -2.73
N MET A 200 -5.61 -8.25 -2.04
CA MET A 200 -4.50 -8.83 -1.29
C MET A 200 -3.48 -9.48 -2.23
N VAL A 201 -2.20 -9.33 -1.92
CA VAL A 201 -1.13 -10.07 -2.61
C VAL A 201 -1.11 -11.50 -2.10
N ASP A 202 -1.28 -12.46 -3.01
CA ASP A 202 -1.26 -13.88 -2.64
C ASP A 202 0.16 -14.38 -2.31
N PRO A 203 0.30 -15.44 -1.48
CA PRO A 203 1.60 -16.00 -1.15
C PRO A 203 2.39 -16.43 -2.40
N GLY A 204 3.53 -15.76 -2.64
CA GLY A 204 4.40 -16.04 -3.77
C GLY A 204 4.00 -15.34 -5.08
N GLU A 205 2.91 -14.57 -5.08
CA GLU A 205 2.46 -13.77 -6.21
C GLU A 205 3.30 -12.48 -6.33
N LEU A 206 3.62 -12.08 -7.55
CA LEU A 206 4.25 -10.79 -7.80
C LEU A 206 3.19 -9.67 -7.71
N VAL A 207 3.59 -8.50 -7.20
CA VAL A 207 2.70 -7.31 -7.15
C VAL A 207 2.09 -6.99 -8.52
N SER A 208 2.85 -7.14 -9.61
CA SER A 208 2.35 -6.94 -10.98
C SER A 208 1.26 -7.93 -11.40
N GLU A 209 1.33 -9.16 -10.90
CA GLU A 209 0.31 -10.20 -11.14
C GLU A 209 -0.95 -9.87 -10.35
N THR A 210 -0.81 -9.52 -9.06
CA THR A 210 -1.92 -9.05 -8.21
C THR A 210 -2.67 -7.88 -8.83
N LEU A 211 -1.97 -6.83 -9.27
CA LEU A 211 -2.59 -5.64 -9.88
C LEU A 211 -3.47 -5.99 -11.08
N ARG A 212 -2.99 -6.87 -11.96
CA ARG A 212 -3.73 -7.30 -13.14
C ARG A 212 -4.89 -8.23 -12.76
N ARG A 213 -4.65 -9.18 -11.84
CA ARG A 213 -5.66 -10.14 -11.37
C ARG A 213 -6.83 -9.40 -10.73
N GLU A 214 -6.57 -8.59 -9.71
CA GLU A 214 -7.59 -7.81 -8.98
C GLU A 214 -8.40 -6.91 -9.93
N PHE A 215 -7.74 -6.17 -10.82
CA PHE A 215 -8.45 -5.37 -11.81
C PHE A 215 -9.35 -6.22 -12.73
N THR A 216 -8.86 -7.38 -13.17
CA THR A 216 -9.62 -8.27 -14.06
C THR A 216 -10.81 -8.92 -13.36
N GLU A 217 -10.65 -9.30 -12.09
CA GLU A 217 -11.69 -9.93 -11.28
C GLU A 217 -12.76 -8.89 -10.87
N GLU A 218 -12.36 -7.71 -10.44
CA GLU A 218 -13.27 -6.70 -9.88
C GLU A 218 -13.91 -5.78 -10.92
N ALA A 219 -13.24 -5.54 -12.05
CA ALA A 219 -13.69 -4.61 -13.09
C ALA A 219 -13.91 -5.27 -14.46
N GLY A 220 -13.65 -6.58 -14.59
CA GLY A 220 -13.68 -7.32 -15.86
C GLY A 220 -14.64 -8.49 -15.89
N ASN A 221 -15.80 -8.42 -15.22
CA ASN A 221 -16.79 -9.50 -15.22
C ASN A 221 -17.57 -9.63 -16.54
N VAL A 222 -16.86 -9.97 -17.60
CA VAL A 222 -17.38 -10.11 -18.96
C VAL A 222 -17.82 -11.55 -19.24
N SER A 223 -18.66 -11.72 -20.27
CA SER A 223 -19.06 -13.05 -20.74
C SER A 223 -17.86 -13.89 -21.20
N GLU A 224 -17.99 -15.22 -21.19
CA GLU A 224 -16.97 -16.16 -21.70
C GLU A 224 -16.52 -15.82 -23.13
N ALA A 225 -17.43 -15.31 -23.98
CA ALA A 225 -17.11 -14.92 -25.35
C ALA A 225 -16.22 -13.66 -25.43
N GLU A 226 -16.42 -12.70 -24.51
CA GLU A 226 -15.65 -11.44 -24.45
C GLU A 226 -14.37 -11.58 -23.61
N ARG A 227 -14.25 -12.62 -22.78
CA ARG A 227 -13.11 -12.86 -21.87
C ARG A 227 -11.75 -12.76 -22.58
N PRO A 228 -11.50 -13.40 -23.74
CA PRO A 228 -10.21 -13.29 -24.41
C PRO A 228 -9.89 -11.88 -24.92
N ARG A 229 -10.93 -11.09 -25.25
CA ARG A 229 -10.74 -9.70 -25.67
C ARG A 229 -10.39 -8.83 -24.47
N PHE A 230 -11.12 -8.94 -23.37
CA PHE A 230 -10.84 -8.22 -22.14
C PHE A 230 -9.43 -8.53 -21.62
N GLU A 231 -9.04 -9.81 -21.59
CA GLU A 231 -7.71 -10.22 -21.12
C GLU A 231 -6.56 -9.64 -21.95
N ARG A 232 -6.75 -9.45 -23.26
CA ARG A 232 -5.78 -8.76 -24.13
C ARG A 232 -5.69 -7.27 -23.81
N LEU A 233 -6.82 -6.59 -23.65
CA LEU A 233 -6.84 -5.18 -23.26
C LEU A 233 -6.23 -4.96 -21.87
N ALA A 234 -6.51 -5.85 -20.92
CA ALA A 234 -5.86 -5.83 -19.61
C ALA A 234 -4.35 -6.09 -19.72
N ALA A 235 -3.91 -7.05 -20.54
CA ALA A 235 -2.48 -7.28 -20.76
C ALA A 235 -1.77 -6.05 -21.36
N GLU A 236 -2.43 -5.34 -22.27
CA GLU A 236 -1.96 -4.08 -22.84
C GLU A 236 -1.91 -2.94 -21.82
N LEU A 237 -2.95 -2.83 -20.98
CA LEU A 237 -3.00 -1.86 -19.88
C LEU A 237 -1.85 -2.04 -18.89
N PHE A 238 -1.59 -3.29 -18.49
CA PHE A 238 -0.64 -3.66 -17.44
C PHE A 238 0.77 -3.99 -17.98
N ARG A 239 1.15 -3.49 -19.16
CA ARG A 239 2.54 -3.59 -19.63
C ARG A 239 3.48 -2.87 -18.67
N ALA A 240 4.69 -3.41 -18.52
CA ALA A 240 5.68 -2.91 -17.56
C ALA A 240 6.08 -1.43 -17.79
N ASP A 241 6.08 -0.97 -19.04
CA ASP A 241 6.39 0.41 -19.43
C ASP A 241 5.19 1.38 -19.27
N ASN A 242 3.98 0.87 -18.98
CA ASN A 242 2.80 1.69 -18.69
C ASN A 242 2.54 1.89 -17.19
N GLY A 243 3.22 1.13 -16.32
CA GLY A 243 3.05 1.19 -14.88
C GLY A 243 3.99 2.17 -14.19
N ARG A 244 3.47 2.98 -13.27
CA ARG A 244 4.27 3.90 -12.43
C ARG A 244 3.89 3.77 -10.97
N GLU A 245 4.87 3.55 -10.09
CA GLU A 245 4.62 3.51 -8.65
C GLU A 245 4.22 4.89 -8.12
N VAL A 246 3.07 4.96 -7.46
CA VAL A 246 2.53 6.16 -6.83
C VAL A 246 2.75 6.14 -5.32
N TYR A 247 2.61 4.95 -4.74
CA TYR A 247 2.73 4.77 -3.30
C TYR A 247 3.17 3.36 -2.96
N ARG A 248 3.96 3.26 -1.90
CA ARG A 248 4.34 2.01 -1.25
C ARG A 248 4.49 2.26 0.24
N GLY A 249 3.74 1.51 1.05
CA GLY A 249 3.79 1.68 2.50
C GLY A 249 2.48 1.43 3.21
N TYR A 250 2.41 1.90 4.45
CA TYR A 250 1.26 1.80 5.34
C TYR A 250 -0.04 2.37 4.75
N VAL A 251 -1.18 1.75 5.04
CA VAL A 251 -2.50 2.31 4.72
C VAL A 251 -3.23 2.54 6.03
N ASP A 252 -3.75 3.76 6.24
CA ASP A 252 -4.62 4.05 7.39
C ASP A 252 -6.00 3.42 7.15
N ASP A 253 -6.11 2.15 7.52
CA ASP A 253 -7.26 1.31 7.26
C ASP A 253 -7.97 0.95 8.58
N PRO A 254 -9.31 0.99 8.64
CA PRO A 254 -10.07 0.71 9.86
C PRO A 254 -9.93 -0.74 10.35
N ARG A 255 -9.36 -1.66 9.56
CA ARG A 255 -9.05 -3.04 9.98
C ARG A 255 -7.76 -3.13 10.81
N ASN A 256 -6.91 -2.11 10.77
CA ASN A 256 -5.62 -2.11 11.45
C ASN A 256 -5.78 -2.28 12.98
N THR A 257 -4.82 -2.98 13.55
CA THR A 257 -4.67 -3.22 14.99
C THR A 257 -3.24 -2.85 15.43
N ASP A 258 -2.93 -3.03 16.70
CA ASP A 258 -1.59 -2.88 17.25
C ASP A 258 -0.61 -3.90 16.67
N ASN A 259 -1.10 -5.01 16.12
CA ASN A 259 -0.27 -6.16 15.72
C ASN A 259 -0.49 -6.65 14.28
N ALA A 260 -1.41 -6.07 13.53
CA ALA A 260 -1.62 -6.35 12.12
C ALA A 260 -2.11 -5.09 11.40
N TRP A 261 -1.57 -4.81 10.22
CA TRP A 261 -1.94 -3.62 9.46
C TRP A 261 -1.88 -3.84 7.95
N MET A 262 -2.60 -3.00 7.22
CA MET A 262 -2.56 -2.94 5.77
C MET A 262 -1.32 -2.17 5.30
N GLU A 263 -0.65 -2.73 4.30
CA GLU A 263 0.31 -2.00 3.46
C GLU A 263 -0.04 -2.27 2.00
N THR A 264 0.21 -1.30 1.12
CA THR A 264 -0.11 -1.46 -0.31
C THR A 264 1.03 -0.98 -1.18
N VAL A 265 1.05 -1.49 -2.41
CA VAL A 265 1.70 -0.86 -3.56
C VAL A 265 0.63 -0.31 -4.49
N ALA A 266 0.50 1.01 -4.55
CA ALA A 266 -0.39 1.67 -5.49
C ALA A 266 0.37 2.02 -6.77
N MET A 267 -0.07 1.45 -7.88
CA MET A 267 0.53 1.65 -9.20
C MET A 267 -0.47 2.35 -10.12
N HIS A 268 0.00 3.37 -10.82
CA HIS A 268 -0.80 4.09 -11.81
C HIS A 268 -0.56 3.54 -13.22
N PHE A 269 -1.67 3.31 -13.92
CA PHE A 269 -1.73 2.92 -15.32
C PHE A 269 -2.65 3.88 -16.06
N HIS A 270 -2.20 4.40 -17.20
CA HIS A 270 -3.01 5.28 -18.03
C HIS A 270 -3.48 4.53 -19.27
N CYS A 271 -4.77 4.62 -19.57
CA CYS A 271 -5.30 4.23 -20.87
C CYS A 271 -4.99 5.34 -21.88
N ASP A 272 -4.33 4.98 -22.97
CA ASP A 272 -4.32 5.85 -24.15
C ASP A 272 -5.71 5.96 -24.77
N ALA A 273 -5.85 6.76 -25.82
CA ALA A 273 -7.15 7.03 -26.43
C ALA A 273 -7.81 5.78 -27.04
N GLU A 274 -7.03 4.83 -27.56
CA GLU A 274 -7.54 3.59 -28.15
C GLU A 274 -8.05 2.67 -27.05
N LEU A 275 -7.21 2.38 -26.04
CA LEU A 275 -7.57 1.54 -24.91
C LEU A 275 -8.74 2.13 -24.11
N ALA A 276 -8.76 3.46 -23.93
CA ALA A 276 -9.85 4.17 -23.25
C ALA A 276 -11.21 4.03 -23.95
N SER A 277 -11.20 3.82 -25.29
CA SER A 277 -12.40 3.60 -26.10
C SER A 277 -12.86 2.15 -26.10
N LEU A 278 -11.94 1.21 -25.90
CA LEU A 278 -12.20 -0.24 -26.02
C LEU A 278 -12.44 -0.94 -24.68
N LEU A 279 -11.92 -0.40 -23.57
CA LEU A 279 -11.99 -1.02 -22.25
C LEU A 279 -13.35 -0.76 -21.59
N GLU A 280 -14.26 -1.73 -21.77
CA GLU A 280 -15.55 -1.80 -21.09
C GLU A 280 -15.40 -2.45 -19.71
N LEU A 281 -16.03 -1.85 -18.69
CA LEU A 281 -15.95 -2.29 -17.31
C LEU A 281 -17.23 -3.03 -16.90
N HIS A 282 -17.07 -4.15 -16.20
CA HIS A 282 -18.16 -4.96 -15.67
C HIS A 282 -17.84 -5.39 -14.24
N ALA A 283 -18.75 -5.12 -13.30
CA ALA A 283 -18.50 -5.34 -11.88
C ALA A 283 -18.32 -6.82 -11.56
N GLY A 284 -17.22 -7.14 -10.86
CA GLY A 284 -16.89 -8.45 -10.33
C GLY A 284 -17.88 -8.99 -9.30
N ASP A 285 -17.65 -10.22 -8.88
CA ASP A 285 -18.48 -10.88 -7.88
C ASP A 285 -18.43 -10.16 -6.52
N ASP A 286 -17.30 -9.54 -6.17
CA ASP A 286 -17.12 -8.80 -4.91
C ASP A 286 -17.44 -7.30 -5.01
N ALA A 287 -17.69 -6.79 -6.23
CA ALA A 287 -18.07 -5.41 -6.49
C ALA A 287 -19.58 -5.29 -6.75
N ALA A 288 -20.25 -4.38 -6.03
CA ALA A 288 -21.66 -4.05 -6.26
C ALA A 288 -21.87 -3.21 -7.53
N ASP A 289 -20.82 -2.52 -7.98
CA ASP A 289 -20.83 -1.65 -9.15
C ASP A 289 -19.38 -1.34 -9.57
N VAL A 290 -19.17 -0.93 -10.83
CA VAL A 290 -17.87 -0.46 -11.35
C VAL A 290 -18.11 0.68 -12.33
N GLN A 291 -17.28 1.73 -12.25
CA GLN A 291 -17.38 2.84 -13.20
C GLN A 291 -16.06 3.58 -13.42
N TRP A 292 -16.04 4.30 -14.54
CA TRP A 292 -15.15 5.43 -14.74
C TRP A 292 -15.71 6.65 -13.98
N LEU A 293 -15.06 7.02 -12.89
CA LEU A 293 -15.46 8.16 -12.05
C LEU A 293 -14.66 9.40 -12.42
N GLU A 294 -15.36 10.52 -12.62
CA GLU A 294 -14.71 11.81 -12.83
C GLU A 294 -13.91 12.23 -11.59
N VAL A 295 -12.66 12.63 -11.81
CA VAL A 295 -11.74 13.10 -10.77
C VAL A 295 -11.99 14.59 -10.51
N GLY A 296 -12.48 14.90 -9.31
CA GLY A 296 -12.66 16.28 -8.88
C GLY A 296 -13.42 16.44 -7.56
N GLU A 297 -13.11 17.50 -6.82
CA GLU A 297 -13.73 17.79 -5.51
C GLU A 297 -15.25 18.01 -5.57
N HIS A 298 -15.78 18.34 -6.75
CA HIS A 298 -17.22 18.49 -6.96
C HIS A 298 -17.95 17.13 -7.01
N VAL A 299 -17.22 16.01 -7.16
CA VAL A 299 -17.78 14.65 -7.23
C VAL A 299 -17.76 14.03 -5.83
N ALA A 300 -18.94 13.80 -5.25
CA ALA A 300 -19.06 13.30 -3.88
C ALA A 300 -18.42 11.91 -3.70
N GLN A 301 -18.55 11.03 -4.69
CA GLN A 301 -17.93 9.70 -4.67
C GLN A 301 -16.40 9.81 -4.60
N TYR A 302 -15.81 10.76 -5.35
CA TYR A 302 -14.36 10.97 -5.38
C TYR A 302 -13.84 11.50 -4.04
N ARG A 303 -14.58 12.41 -3.39
CA ARG A 303 -14.21 12.94 -2.07
C ARG A 303 -14.21 11.89 -0.97
N ASN A 304 -15.01 10.84 -1.13
CA ASN A 304 -15.26 9.83 -0.10
C ASN A 304 -14.77 8.45 -0.51
N LEU A 305 -13.66 8.36 -1.25
CA LEU A 305 -13.05 7.07 -1.55
C LEU A 305 -12.56 6.39 -0.25
N TYR A 306 -12.68 5.06 -0.23
CA TYR A 306 -12.31 4.20 0.89
C TYR A 306 -10.85 4.39 1.32
N ALA A 307 -10.57 4.25 2.62
CA ALA A 307 -9.23 4.40 3.21
C ALA A 307 -8.48 5.66 2.71
N ASN A 308 -7.27 5.52 2.17
CA ASN A 308 -6.44 6.60 1.63
C ASN A 308 -6.50 6.69 0.09
N HIS A 309 -7.47 6.04 -0.56
CA HIS A 309 -7.48 5.89 -2.02
C HIS A 309 -7.50 7.24 -2.75
N LYS A 310 -8.24 8.23 -2.22
CA LYS A 310 -8.24 9.60 -2.76
C LYS A 310 -6.84 10.21 -2.79
N GLU A 311 -6.04 10.03 -1.74
CA GLU A 311 -4.67 10.57 -1.67
C GLU A 311 -3.77 9.97 -2.76
N PHE A 312 -4.00 8.71 -3.12
CA PHE A 312 -3.24 8.06 -4.19
C PHE A 312 -3.65 8.63 -5.55
N VAL A 313 -4.95 8.83 -5.80
CA VAL A 313 -5.43 9.44 -7.06
C VAL A 313 -5.00 10.90 -7.15
N ASP A 314 -5.02 11.67 -6.06
CA ASP A 314 -4.54 13.06 -6.05
C ASP A 314 -3.05 13.14 -6.44
N LYS A 315 -2.20 12.20 -5.98
CA LYS A 315 -0.80 12.10 -6.41
C LYS A 315 -0.67 11.81 -7.91
N VAL A 316 -1.54 10.97 -8.47
CA VAL A 316 -1.61 10.75 -9.92
C VAL A 316 -1.96 12.05 -10.64
N VAL A 317 -2.99 12.78 -10.21
CA VAL A 317 -3.39 14.05 -10.85
C VAL A 317 -2.24 15.06 -10.89
N LEU A 318 -1.51 15.21 -9.79
CA LEU A 318 -0.37 16.12 -9.69
C LEU A 318 0.77 15.74 -10.67
N THR A 319 1.03 14.46 -10.84
CA THR A 319 2.10 13.96 -11.73
C THR A 319 1.67 13.89 -13.19
N HIS A 320 0.39 13.64 -13.47
CA HIS A 320 -0.14 13.59 -14.83
C HIS A 320 -0.42 14.98 -15.42
N GLY A 321 -0.80 15.97 -14.60
CA GLY A 321 -1.01 17.35 -15.02
C GLY A 321 0.30 18.10 -15.36
N THR A 322 1.44 17.61 -14.89
CA THR A 322 2.77 18.20 -15.13
C THR A 322 3.51 17.56 -16.31
N ALA A 323 3.11 16.36 -16.74
CA ALA A 323 3.65 15.71 -17.93
C ALA A 323 3.10 16.38 -19.21
N ARG A 324 3.87 17.30 -19.81
CA ARG A 324 3.62 17.71 -21.20
C ARG A 324 3.74 16.47 -22.10
N PRO A 325 2.83 16.25 -23.05
CA PRO A 325 3.06 15.23 -24.07
C PRO A 325 4.40 15.56 -24.75
N SER A 326 5.31 14.58 -24.82
CA SER A 326 6.50 14.75 -25.65
C SER A 326 6.01 14.99 -27.07
N ALA A 327 6.40 16.12 -27.65
CA ALA A 327 6.13 16.39 -29.04
C ALA A 327 6.84 15.30 -29.84
N ALA A 328 6.07 14.39 -30.45
CA ALA A 328 6.59 13.51 -31.48
C ALA A 328 7.09 14.42 -32.60
N THR A 329 8.41 14.50 -32.74
CA THR A 329 9.07 15.15 -33.88
C THR A 329 8.68 14.37 -35.13
N SER A 330 7.71 14.90 -35.87
CA SER A 330 7.45 14.51 -37.24
C SER A 330 8.65 14.92 -38.08
N ASN A 331 9.55 13.98 -38.36
CA ASN A 331 10.50 14.12 -39.46
C ASN A 331 9.72 14.04 -40.77
N THR A 332 9.32 15.20 -41.29
CA THR A 332 9.03 15.35 -42.71
C THR A 332 10.36 15.64 -43.41
N SER A 333 10.91 14.59 -44.02
CA SER A 333 11.94 14.70 -45.05
C SER A 333 11.34 15.36 -46.28
N SER A 334 11.97 16.45 -46.71
CA SER A 334 11.83 17.05 -48.05
C SER A 334 13.16 16.97 -48.77
#